data_AF-A0A497FX45-F1
#
_entry.id   AF-A0A497FX45-F1
#
_cell.length_a   1.000
_cell.length_b   1.000
_cell.length_c   1.000
_cell.angle_alpha   90.00
_cell.angle_beta   90.00
_cell.angle_gamma   90.00
#
_symmetry.space_group_name_H-M   'P 1'
#
loop_
_entity.id
_entity.type
_entity.pdbx_description
1 polymer ?
#
loop_
_entity_poly.entity_id
_entity_poly.type
_entity_poly.pdbx_seq_one_letter_code
_entity_poly.pdbx_strand_id
1 'polypeptide(L)'
;MRAMNSTEVKALMGVGLFAAVFAVPVAMFYFAARYGLDTWIATAVSVLAIIVGGALAVGALAIAYGALGEDETYARRMLRKIREEYEEKELAYSARQRAMLEELDEIAELLREIRDLLKGEYDETRRY
;
A
#
# COMPACT_ATOMS: atom_id res chain seq x y z
N MET A 1 -10.47 -42.18 2.76
CA MET A 1 -10.60 -40.71 2.85
C MET A 1 -9.75 -40.11 1.75
N ARG A 2 -10.35 -39.41 0.78
CA ARG A 2 -9.61 -38.69 -0.26
C ARG A 2 -8.91 -37.51 0.41
N ALA A 3 -7.59 -37.39 0.26
CA ALA A 3 -6.88 -36.20 0.73
C ALA A 3 -7.44 -34.98 -0.01
N MET A 4 -7.96 -34.02 0.75
CA MET A 4 -8.60 -32.82 0.19
C MET A 4 -7.51 -31.94 -0.41
N ASN A 5 -7.73 -31.43 -1.62
CA ASN A 5 -6.73 -30.61 -2.30
C ASN A 5 -6.62 -29.24 -1.60
N SER A 6 -5.48 -28.56 -1.66
CA SER A 6 -5.27 -27.28 -0.97
C SER A 6 -6.26 -26.19 -1.42
N THR A 7 -6.71 -26.26 -2.67
CA THR A 7 -7.76 -25.40 -3.24
C THR A 7 -9.12 -25.65 -2.59
N GLU A 8 -9.49 -26.91 -2.35
CA GLU A 8 -10.74 -27.30 -1.69
C GLU A 8 -10.74 -26.87 -0.22
N VAL A 9 -9.58 -26.98 0.47
CA VAL A 9 -9.40 -26.51 1.85
C VAL A 9 -9.61 -25.00 1.94
N LYS A 10 -8.99 -24.22 1.04
CA LYS A 10 -9.15 -22.76 0.99
C LYS A 10 -10.58 -22.34 0.67
N ALA A 11 -11.24 -23.04 -0.27
CA ALA A 11 -12.65 -22.79 -0.59
C ALA A 11 -13.57 -23.05 0.60
N LEU A 12 -13.38 -24.16 1.31
CA LEU A 12 -14.17 -24.50 2.50
C LEU A 12 -13.96 -23.48 3.63
N MET A 13 -12.72 -23.05 3.86
CA MET A 13 -12.40 -21.98 4.81
C MET A 13 -13.09 -20.66 4.44
N GLY A 14 -13.06 -20.27 3.16
CA GLY A 14 -13.70 -19.05 2.68
C GLY A 14 -15.21 -19.06 2.90
N VAL A 15 -15.88 -20.18 2.59
CA VAL A 15 -17.31 -20.36 2.85
C VAL A 15 -17.62 -20.32 4.35
N GLY A 16 -16.81 -20.98 5.17
CA GLY A 16 -16.98 -20.98 6.63
C GLY A 16 -16.87 -19.59 7.24
N LEU A 17 -15.86 -18.81 6.83
CA LEU A 17 -15.69 -17.42 7.28
C LEU A 17 -16.84 -16.52 6.82
N PHE A 18 -17.26 -16.66 5.56
CA PHE A 18 -18.41 -15.91 5.05
C PHE A 18 -19.68 -16.22 5.85
N ALA A 19 -19.98 -17.50 6.08
CA ALA A 19 -21.13 -17.91 6.87
C ALA A 19 -21.07 -17.36 8.30
N ALA A 20 -19.90 -17.40 8.94
CA ALA A 20 -19.71 -16.89 10.30
C ALA A 20 -19.97 -15.38 10.42
N VAL A 21 -19.47 -14.59 9.45
CA VAL A 21 -19.65 -13.12 9.45
C VAL A 21 -21.11 -12.74 9.16
N PHE A 22 -21.76 -13.43 8.22
CA PHE A 22 -23.12 -13.09 7.80
C PHE A 22 -24.23 -13.74 8.63
N ALA A 23 -23.92 -14.71 9.49
CA ALA A 23 -24.90 -15.33 10.40
C ALA A 23 -25.61 -14.29 11.29
N VAL A 24 -24.86 -13.32 11.82
CA VAL A 24 -25.40 -12.29 12.71
C VAL A 24 -26.36 -11.34 11.97
N PRO A 25 -26.00 -10.72 10.83
CA PRO A 25 -26.94 -9.96 10.03
C PRO A 25 -28.20 -10.73 9.66
N VAL A 26 -28.06 -11.97 9.19
CA VAL A 26 -29.22 -12.81 8.81
C VAL A 26 -30.15 -13.04 10.01
N ALA A 27 -29.61 -13.33 11.18
CA ALA A 27 -30.39 -13.49 12.40
C ALA A 27 -31.10 -12.18 12.80
N MET A 28 -30.42 -11.03 12.75
CA MET A 28 -31.01 -9.74 13.13
C MET A 28 -32.20 -9.37 12.24
N PHE A 29 -32.09 -9.59 10.93
CA PHE A 29 -33.21 -9.35 10.02
C PHE A 29 -34.34 -10.38 10.15
N TYR A 30 -34.02 -11.63 10.50
CA TYR A 30 -35.03 -12.62 10.88
C TYR A 30 -35.81 -12.16 12.12
N PHE A 31 -35.13 -11.66 13.14
CA PHE A 31 -35.79 -11.14 14.35
C PHE A 31 -36.60 -9.87 14.09
N ALA A 32 -36.11 -8.99 13.20
CA ALA A 32 -36.87 -7.82 12.74
C ALA A 32 -38.18 -8.22 12.07
N ALA A 33 -38.13 -9.17 11.14
CA ALA A 33 -39.30 -9.63 10.40
C ALA A 33 -40.29 -10.44 11.26
N ARG A 34 -39.78 -11.29 12.17
CA ARG A 34 -40.62 -12.26 12.90
C ARG A 34 -41.12 -11.76 14.25
N TYR A 35 -40.35 -10.93 14.93
CA TYR A 35 -40.62 -10.49 16.31
C TYR A 35 -40.75 -8.97 16.44
N GLY A 36 -40.68 -8.23 15.34
CA GLY A 36 -40.84 -6.77 15.34
C GLY A 36 -39.65 -6.02 15.93
N LEU A 37 -38.45 -6.61 15.90
CA LEU A 37 -37.23 -5.88 16.24
C LEU A 37 -37.09 -4.65 15.32
N ASP A 38 -36.74 -3.51 15.90
CA ASP A 38 -36.56 -2.27 15.17
C ASP A 38 -35.49 -2.43 14.07
N THR A 39 -35.84 -2.01 12.86
CA THR A 39 -34.99 -2.19 11.67
C THR A 39 -33.71 -1.36 11.74
N TRP A 40 -33.72 -0.19 12.41
CA TRP A 40 -32.51 0.60 12.64
C TRP A 40 -31.56 -0.09 13.60
N ILE A 41 -32.09 -0.71 14.66
CA ILE A 41 -31.28 -1.50 15.60
C ILE A 41 -30.68 -2.72 14.88
N ALA A 42 -31.49 -3.45 14.11
CA ALA A 42 -31.02 -4.58 13.31
C ALA A 42 -29.90 -4.18 12.34
N THR A 43 -30.06 -3.04 11.68
CA THR A 43 -29.07 -2.49 10.74
C THR A 43 -27.78 -2.08 11.44
N ALA A 44 -27.87 -1.33 12.55
CA ALA A 44 -26.70 -0.87 13.29
C ALA A 44 -25.86 -2.04 13.81
N VAL A 45 -26.50 -3.05 14.40
CA VAL A 45 -25.81 -4.25 14.89
C VAL A 45 -25.23 -5.07 13.73
N SER A 46 -25.92 -5.17 12.60
CA SER A 46 -25.42 -5.87 11.42
C SER A 46 -24.15 -5.22 10.86
N VAL A 47 -24.13 -3.89 10.76
CA VAL A 47 -22.94 -3.14 10.31
C VAL A 47 -21.76 -3.37 11.25
N LEU A 48 -22.01 -3.29 12.57
CA LEU A 48 -20.96 -3.52 13.57
C LEU A 48 -20.43 -4.96 13.51
N ALA A 49 -21.31 -5.94 13.34
CA ALA A 49 -20.94 -7.35 13.19
C ALA A 49 -20.10 -7.60 11.92
N ILE A 50 -20.40 -6.92 10.81
CA ILE A 50 -19.61 -7.03 9.57
C ILE A 50 -18.22 -6.41 9.76
N ILE A 51 -18.11 -5.25 10.41
CA ILE A 51 -16.81 -4.60 10.66
C ILE A 51 -15.94 -5.49 11.56
N VAL A 52 -16.47 -5.92 12.71
CA VAL A 52 -15.73 -6.75 13.67
C VAL A 52 -15.43 -8.13 13.09
N GLY A 53 -16.44 -8.77 12.48
CA GLY A 53 -16.31 -10.07 11.84
C GLY A 53 -15.32 -10.04 10.66
N GLY A 54 -15.33 -8.96 9.88
CA GLY A 54 -14.37 -8.73 8.80
C GLY A 54 -12.93 -8.60 9.32
N ALA A 55 -12.71 -7.81 10.38
CA ALA A 55 -11.39 -7.68 11.00
C ALA A 55 -10.88 -9.02 11.57
N LEU A 56 -11.76 -9.78 12.24
CA LEU A 56 -11.43 -11.11 12.75
C LEU A 56 -11.17 -12.12 11.62
N ALA A 57 -11.92 -12.06 10.52
CA ALA A 57 -11.71 -12.94 9.36
C ALA A 57 -10.36 -12.68 8.69
N VAL A 58 -9.95 -11.41 8.56
CA VAL A 58 -8.61 -11.06 8.06
C VAL A 58 -7.51 -11.59 8.99
N GLY A 59 -7.66 -11.44 10.30
CA GLY A 59 -6.72 -11.99 11.28
C GLY A 59 -6.64 -13.52 11.24
N ALA A 60 -7.79 -14.19 11.16
CA ALA A 60 -7.86 -15.64 11.05
C ALA A 60 -7.22 -16.16 9.76
N LEU A 61 -7.43 -15.46 8.63
CA LEU A 61 -6.76 -15.78 7.37
C LEU A 61 -5.25 -15.57 7.48
N ALA A 62 -4.78 -14.46 8.05
CA ALA A 62 -3.35 -14.22 8.22
C ALA A 62 -2.66 -15.33 9.04
N ILE A 63 -3.28 -15.76 10.14
CA ILE A 63 -2.78 -16.86 10.98
C ILE A 63 -2.83 -18.18 10.21
N ALA A 64 -3.93 -18.47 9.52
CA ALA A 64 -4.08 -19.72 8.77
C ALA A 64 -3.11 -19.83 7.59
N TYR A 65 -2.88 -18.75 6.84
CA TYR A 65 -1.88 -18.71 5.78
C TYR A 65 -0.45 -18.85 6.32
N GLY A 66 -0.15 -18.25 7.48
CA GLY A 66 1.14 -18.44 8.14
C GLY A 66 1.34 -19.85 8.70
N ALA A 67 0.30 -20.47 9.23
CA ALA A 67 0.34 -21.83 9.77
C ALA A 67 0.41 -22.92 8.67
N LEU A 68 -0.08 -22.63 7.45
CA LEU A 68 -0.07 -23.57 6.32
C LEU A 68 1.24 -23.55 5.50
N GLY A 69 2.27 -22.81 5.93
CA GLY A 69 3.61 -22.85 5.34
C GLY A 69 3.76 -22.13 3.99
N GLU A 70 2.81 -21.27 3.59
CA GLU A 70 2.90 -20.48 2.35
C GLU A 70 3.64 -19.13 2.53
N ASP A 71 4.16 -18.85 3.73
CA ASP A 71 4.81 -17.59 4.08
C ASP A 71 6.16 -17.34 3.38
N GLU A 72 6.93 -18.37 3.05
CA GLU A 72 8.26 -18.10 2.49
C GLU A 72 8.25 -17.58 1.05
N THR A 73 7.20 -17.83 0.27
CA THR A 73 7.24 -17.53 -1.18
C THR A 73 6.41 -16.32 -1.59
N TYR A 74 5.29 -16.01 -0.92
CA TYR A 74 4.47 -14.84 -1.30
C TYR A 74 4.97 -13.56 -0.65
N ALA A 75 5.22 -13.58 0.67
CA ALA A 75 5.78 -12.43 1.37
C ALA A 75 7.17 -12.06 0.84
N ARG A 76 8.06 -13.05 0.60
CA ARG A 76 9.36 -12.78 -0.05
C ARG A 76 9.21 -12.28 -1.49
N ARG A 77 8.26 -12.77 -2.30
CA ARG A 77 8.06 -12.25 -3.68
C ARG A 77 7.52 -10.83 -3.68
N MET A 78 6.60 -10.50 -2.78
CA MET A 78 6.06 -9.15 -2.63
C MET A 78 7.16 -8.21 -2.14
N LEU A 79 7.91 -8.59 -1.11
CA LEU A 79 9.04 -7.81 -0.59
C LEU A 79 10.17 -7.67 -1.62
N ARG A 80 10.45 -8.69 -2.43
CA ARG A 80 11.45 -8.63 -3.50
C ARG A 80 11.01 -7.71 -4.63
N LYS A 81 9.74 -7.78 -5.05
CA LYS A 81 9.18 -6.84 -6.04
C LYS A 81 9.18 -5.40 -5.55
N ILE A 82 8.80 -5.17 -4.29
CA ILE A 82 8.87 -3.84 -3.67
C ILE A 82 10.34 -3.40 -3.64
N ARG A 83 11.26 -4.23 -3.17
CA ARG A 83 12.69 -3.89 -3.09
C ARG A 83 13.31 -3.59 -4.45
N GLU A 84 13.01 -4.37 -5.48
CA GLU A 84 13.44 -4.14 -6.87
C GLU A 84 12.88 -2.82 -7.42
N GLU A 85 11.59 -2.52 -7.16
CA GLU A 85 10.96 -1.27 -7.60
C GLU A 85 11.49 -0.03 -6.86
N TYR A 86 11.97 -0.19 -5.62
CA TYR A 86 12.61 0.88 -4.84
C TYR A 86 14.10 1.06 -5.20
N GLU A 87 14.84 -0.03 -5.46
CA GLU A 87 16.26 0.01 -5.88
C GLU A 87 16.44 0.64 -7.28
N GLU A 88 15.55 0.34 -8.24
CA GLU A 88 15.59 1.00 -9.56
C GLU A 88 15.34 2.52 -9.45
N LYS A 89 14.44 2.92 -8.56
CA LYS A 89 14.15 4.35 -8.33
C LYS A 89 15.34 5.02 -7.66
N GLU A 90 15.95 4.44 -6.63
CA GLU A 90 17.12 5.03 -5.96
C GLU A 90 18.33 5.23 -6.90
N LEU A 91 18.64 4.23 -7.73
CA LEU A 91 19.74 4.32 -8.69
C LEU A 91 19.51 5.43 -9.73
N ALA A 92 18.30 5.50 -10.30
CA ALA A 92 17.94 6.54 -11.26
C ALA A 92 17.95 7.95 -10.63
N TYR A 93 17.46 8.10 -9.40
CA TYR A 93 17.49 9.38 -8.68
C TYR A 93 18.92 9.83 -8.38
N SER A 94 19.82 8.90 -8.00
CA SER A 94 21.22 9.24 -7.70
C SER A 94 22.01 9.68 -8.93
N ALA A 95 21.81 9.02 -10.07
CA ALA A 95 22.43 9.39 -11.34
C ALA A 95 21.92 10.76 -11.81
N ARG A 96 20.62 11.01 -11.67
CA ARG A 96 20.00 12.28 -12.05
C ARG A 96 20.46 13.45 -11.16
N GLN A 97 20.64 13.21 -9.85
CA GLN A 97 21.17 14.24 -8.95
C GLN A 97 22.62 14.60 -9.26
N ARG A 98 23.45 13.63 -9.66
CA ARG A 98 24.83 13.92 -10.08
C ARG A 98 24.88 14.76 -11.35
N ALA A 99 24.09 14.41 -12.36
CA ALA A 99 24.00 15.19 -13.59
C ALA A 99 23.49 16.62 -13.34
N MET A 100 22.50 16.78 -12.45
CA MET A 100 21.98 18.09 -12.07
C MET A 100 23.01 18.96 -11.33
N LEU A 101 23.88 18.37 -10.50
CA LEU A 101 24.95 19.12 -9.83
C LEU A 101 26.03 19.59 -10.81
N GLU A 102 26.33 18.80 -11.84
CA GLU A 102 27.27 19.16 -12.90
C GLU A 102 26.72 20.31 -13.76
N GLU A 103 25.45 20.26 -14.14
CA GLU A 103 24.76 21.36 -14.82
C GLU A 103 24.73 22.66 -13.99
N LEU A 104 24.57 22.55 -12.67
CA LEU A 104 24.58 23.71 -11.78
C LEU A 104 25.96 24.36 -11.65
N ASP A 105 27.04 23.58 -11.70
CA ASP A 105 28.40 24.11 -11.64
C ASP A 105 28.76 24.83 -12.95
N GLU A 106 28.33 24.29 -14.10
CA GLU A 106 28.49 24.91 -15.41
C GLU A 106 27.70 26.24 -15.52
N ILE A 107 26.48 26.29 -14.98
CA ILE A 107 25.71 27.53 -14.84
C ILE A 107 26.43 28.53 -13.93
N ALA A 108 27.02 28.07 -12.82
CA ALA A 108 27.74 28.94 -11.89
C ALA A 108 29.01 29.53 -12.53
N GLU A 109 29.69 28.77 -13.40
CA GLU A 109 30.85 29.23 -14.16
C GLU A 109 30.47 30.28 -15.21
N LEU A 110 29.41 30.02 -15.99
CA LEU A 110 28.87 31.01 -16.94
C LEU A 110 28.46 32.31 -16.26
N LEU A 111 27.81 32.24 -15.09
CA LEU A 111 27.43 33.43 -14.31
C LEU A 111 28.66 34.19 -13.79
N ARG A 112 29.77 33.50 -13.46
CA ARG A 112 31.03 34.16 -13.09
C ARG A 112 31.65 34.87 -14.29
N GLU A 113 31.66 34.23 -15.46
CA GLU A 113 32.20 34.83 -16.67
C GLU A 113 31.40 36.08 -17.08
N ILE A 114 30.07 36.01 -17.06
CA ILE A 114 29.20 37.17 -17.28
C ILE A 114 29.51 38.28 -16.26
N ARG A 115 29.64 37.94 -14.97
CA ARG A 115 29.97 38.91 -13.92
C ARG A 115 31.33 39.56 -14.15
N ASP A 116 32.32 38.79 -14.59
CA ASP A 116 33.69 39.27 -14.75
C ASP A 116 33.82 40.14 -16.01
N LEU A 117 33.09 39.81 -17.09
CA LEU A 117 32.89 40.68 -18.26
C LEU A 117 32.21 42.00 -17.86
N LEU A 118 31.12 41.93 -17.09
CA LEU A 118 30.40 43.12 -16.64
C LEU A 118 31.27 44.02 -15.74
N LYS A 119 32.11 43.42 -14.89
CA LYS A 119 33.06 44.17 -14.05
C LYS A 119 34.18 44.79 -14.87
N GLY A 120 34.72 44.07 -15.85
CA GLY A 120 35.77 44.57 -16.74
C GLY A 120 35.30 45.80 -17.52
N GLU A 121 34.10 45.73 -18.09
CA GLU A 121 33.50 46.83 -18.85
C GLU A 121 33.14 48.02 -17.93
N TYR A 122 32.67 47.76 -16.71
CA TYR A 122 32.38 48.81 -15.72
C TYR A 122 33.64 49.55 -15.23
N ASP A 123 34.79 48.85 -15.09
CA ASP A 123 36.06 49.48 -14.72
C ASP A 123 36.71 50.27 -15.88
N GLU A 124 36.50 49.86 -17.13
CA GLU A 124 36.90 50.64 -18.31
C GLU A 124 36.08 51.91 -18.47
N THR A 125 34.78 51.85 -18.21
CA THR A 125 33.88 53.01 -18.34
C THR A 125 34.13 54.08 -17.25
N ARG A 126 34.74 53.71 -16.12
CA ARG A 126 35.08 54.63 -15.01
C ARG A 126 36.44 55.33 -15.18
N ARG A 127 37.25 54.91 -16.17
CA ARG A 127 38.55 55.53 -16.50
C ARG A 127 38.45 56.72 -17.47
N TYR A 128 37.24 57.02 -17.95
CA TYR A 128 36.90 58.23 -18.70
C TYR A 128 36.01 59.13 -17.85
#